data_AF-A0A011QTZ9-F1
#
_entry.id   AF-A0A011QTZ9-F1
#
_cell.length_a   1.000
_cell.length_b   1.000
_cell.length_c   1.000
_cell.angle_alpha   90.00
_cell.angle_beta   90.00
_cell.angle_gamma   90.00
#
_symmetry.space_group_name_H-M   'P 1'
#
loop_
_entity.id
_entity.type
_entity.pdbx_description
1 polymer ?
#
loop_
_entity_poly.entity_id
_entity_poly.type
_entity_poly.pdbx_seq_one_letter_code
_entity_poly.pdbx_strand_id
1 'polypeptide(L)'
;MIDPSEMELAAMRSALAPLGDYVASIGMTRPLADYGKAEVLRLVEVVVDAYQAHMLLEHERLAAKERAYFETRLSPRPTSSGGMR
;
A
#
# COMPACT_ATOMS: atom_id res chain seq x y z
N MET A 1 21.96 7.67 3.02
CA MET A 1 20.81 7.87 2.10
C MET A 1 20.04 6.57 2.11
N ILE A 2 18.75 6.60 2.43
CA ILE A 2 17.91 5.39 2.35
C ILE A 2 17.61 5.17 0.87
N ASP A 3 17.78 3.95 0.39
CA ASP A 3 17.41 3.53 -0.96
C ASP A 3 16.06 2.78 -0.84
N PRO A 4 14.93 3.50 -0.98
CA PRO A 4 13.61 2.88 -0.80
C PRO A 4 13.35 1.89 -1.94
N SER A 5 12.80 0.74 -1.58
CA SER A 5 12.28 -0.22 -2.56
C SER A 5 11.13 0.39 -3.37
N GLU A 6 10.82 -0.21 -4.52
CA GLU A 6 9.69 0.23 -5.36
C GLU A 6 8.35 0.25 -4.62
N MET A 7 8.16 -0.68 -3.67
CA MET A 7 6.97 -0.72 -2.81
C MET A 7 6.92 0.48 -1.88
N GLU A 8 8.04 0.80 -1.23
CA GLU A 8 8.13 1.95 -0.33
C GLU A 8 7.95 3.27 -1.12
N LEU A 9 8.49 3.35 -2.33
CA LEU A 9 8.25 4.48 -3.24
C LEU A 9 6.77 4.61 -3.64
N ALA A 10 6.09 3.49 -3.89
CA ALA A 10 4.66 3.50 -4.20
C ALA A 10 3.82 3.96 -2.99
N ALA A 11 4.17 3.50 -1.79
CA ALA A 11 3.54 3.93 -0.53
C ALA A 11 3.80 5.42 -0.22
N MET A 12 4.99 5.94 -0.53
CA MET A 12 5.26 7.39 -0.43
C MET A 12 4.36 8.18 -1.39
N ARG A 13 4.18 7.70 -2.63
CA ARG A 13 3.33 8.35 -3.63
C ARG A 13 1.84 8.29 -3.24
N SER A 14 1.38 7.22 -2.60
CA SER A 14 -0.02 7.11 -2.17
C SER A 14 -0.38 8.10 -1.06
N ALA A 15 0.61 8.57 -0.29
CA ALA A 15 0.39 9.58 0.75
C ALA A 15 0.14 11.00 0.20
N LEU A 16 0.47 11.29 -1.07
CA LEU A 16 0.38 12.64 -1.64
C LEU A 16 -1.06 13.17 -1.71
N ALA A 17 -2.02 12.33 -2.10
CA ALA A 17 -3.43 12.72 -2.19
C ALA A 17 -4.02 13.07 -0.81
N PRO A 18 -4.00 12.18 0.20
CA PRO A 18 -4.56 12.50 1.52
C PRO A 18 -3.82 13.64 2.22
N LEU A 19 -2.50 13.77 2.00
CA LEU A 19 -1.74 14.94 2.44
C LEU A 19 -2.30 16.23 1.82
N GLY A 20 -2.53 16.24 0.51
CA GLY A 20 -3.12 17.37 -0.22
C GLY A 20 -4.50 17.73 0.31
N ASP A 21 -5.36 16.75 0.55
CA ASP A 21 -6.70 16.95 1.10
C ASP A 21 -6.65 17.60 2.48
N TYR A 22 -5.74 17.15 3.35
CA TYR A 22 -5.57 17.73 4.67
C TYR A 22 -5.03 19.16 4.60
N VAL A 23 -4.01 19.42 3.77
CA VAL A 23 -3.45 20.77 3.58
C VAL A 23 -4.49 21.73 2.99
N ALA A 24 -5.33 21.27 2.06
CA ALA A 24 -6.45 22.05 1.53
C ALA A 24 -7.47 22.41 2.63
N SER A 25 -7.71 21.52 3.59
CA SER A 25 -8.66 21.74 4.69
C SER A 25 -8.24 22.81 5.70
N ILE A 26 -6.92 23.03 5.89
CA ILE A 26 -6.37 23.99 6.86
C ILE A 26 -5.92 25.32 6.24
N GLY A 27 -5.98 25.42 4.91
CA GLY A 27 -5.66 26.61 4.12
C GLY A 27 -4.23 26.60 3.55
N MET A 28 -4.14 26.57 2.22
CA MET A 28 -2.86 26.51 1.48
C MET A 28 -2.05 27.80 1.47
N THR A 29 -2.60 28.90 1.99
CA THR A 29 -1.97 30.22 1.97
C THR A 29 -1.01 30.44 3.14
N ARG A 30 -1.05 29.58 4.16
CA ARG A 30 -0.18 29.66 5.34
C ARG A 30 1.11 28.86 5.09
N PRO A 31 2.30 29.44 5.34
CA PRO A 31 3.54 28.67 5.32
C PRO A 31 3.55 27.64 6.47
N LEU A 32 4.30 26.54 6.29
CA LEU A 32 4.41 25.48 7.29
C LEU A 32 4.96 25.99 8.65
N ALA A 33 5.74 27.07 8.65
CA ALA A 33 6.26 27.70 9.87
C ALA A 33 5.15 28.28 10.77
N ASP A 34 3.98 28.60 10.21
CA ASP A 34 2.84 29.14 10.95
C ASP A 34 1.92 28.03 11.49
N TYR A 35 2.27 26.76 11.30
CA TYR A 35 1.44 25.63 11.72
C TYR A 35 1.70 25.35 13.21
N GLY A 36 0.61 25.21 13.96
CA GLY A 36 0.68 24.77 15.35
C GLY A 36 1.10 23.31 15.46
N LYS A 37 1.58 22.91 16.64
CA LYS A 37 2.02 21.53 16.92
C LYS A 37 0.96 20.48 16.53
N ALA A 38 -0.32 20.76 16.80
CA ALA A 38 -1.41 19.85 16.46
C ALA A 38 -1.59 19.68 14.94
N GLU A 39 -1.47 20.77 14.18
CA GLU A 39 -1.58 20.74 12.72
C GLU A 39 -0.42 19.93 12.12
N VAL A 40 0.80 20.11 12.64
CA VAL A 40 1.99 19.37 12.21
C VAL A 40 1.91 17.89 12.56
N LEU A 41 1.48 17.55 13.78
CA LEU A 41 1.28 16.15 14.16
C LEU A 41 0.28 15.47 13.23
N ARG A 42 -0.80 16.18 12.89
CA ARG A 42 -1.81 15.64 11.98
C ARG A 42 -1.29 15.45 10.56
N LEU A 43 -0.42 16.32 10.05
CA LEU A 43 0.27 16.09 8.76
C LEU A 43 1.06 14.78 8.78
N VAL A 44 1.80 14.53 9.86
CA VAL A 44 2.60 13.30 10.01
C VAL A 44 1.70 12.08 10.07
N GLU A 45 0.61 12.12 10.86
CA GLU A 45 -0.38 11.04 10.94
C GLU A 45 -0.94 10.70 9.57
N VAL A 46 -1.41 11.71 8.81
CA VAL A 46 -1.99 11.51 7.47
C VAL A 46 -1.00 10.80 6.53
N VAL A 47 0.27 11.19 6.57
CA VAL A 47 1.31 10.57 5.72
C VAL A 47 1.61 9.13 6.16
N VAL A 48 1.78 8.91 7.47
CA VAL A 48 2.10 7.59 8.03
C VAL A 48 0.94 6.62 7.81
N ASP A 49 -0.30 7.04 8.05
CA ASP A 49 -1.50 6.23 7.86
C ASP A 49 -1.63 5.80 6.39
N ALA A 50 -1.49 6.74 5.46
CA ALA A 50 -1.59 6.45 4.02
C ALA A 50 -0.47 5.52 3.53
N TYR A 51 0.75 5.71 4.03
CA TYR A 51 1.87 4.84 3.74
C TYR A 51 1.64 3.43 4.26
N GLN A 52 1.27 3.29 5.53
CA GLN A 52 1.04 1.99 6.17
C GLN A 52 -0.15 1.25 5.55
N ALA A 53 -1.23 1.96 5.20
CA ALA A 53 -2.37 1.38 4.50
C ALA A 53 -1.96 0.82 3.13
N HIS A 54 -1.14 1.54 2.37
CA HIS A 54 -0.63 1.05 1.08
C HIS A 54 0.25 -0.20 1.25
N MET A 55 1.17 -0.18 2.21
CA MET A 55 2.03 -1.32 2.51
C MET A 55 1.21 -2.56 2.88
N LEU A 56 0.19 -2.40 3.73
CA LEU A 56 -0.69 -3.50 4.13
C LEU A 56 -1.41 -4.11 2.92
N LEU A 57 -2.04 -3.27 2.10
CA LEU A 57 -2.76 -3.72 0.90
C LEU A 57 -1.84 -4.46 -0.08
N GLU A 58 -0.62 -3.97 -0.28
CA GLU A 58 0.33 -4.60 -1.19
C GLU A 58 0.83 -5.94 -0.63
N HIS A 59 1.10 -6.04 0.67
CA HIS A 59 1.43 -7.31 1.31
C HIS A 59 0.30 -8.33 1.20
N GLU A 60 -0.95 -7.91 1.41
CA GLU A 60 -2.13 -8.78 1.24
C GLU A 60 -2.26 -9.25 -0.21
N ARG A 61 -2.04 -8.36 -1.19
CA ARG A 61 -2.07 -8.70 -2.62
C ARG A 61 -1.01 -9.73 -3.00
N LEU A 62 0.21 -9.56 -2.49
CA LEU A 62 1.31 -10.49 -2.73
C LEU A 62 1.02 -11.87 -2.10
N ALA A 63 0.54 -11.89 -0.85
CA ALA A 63 0.16 -13.13 -0.17
C ALA A 63 -0.98 -13.86 -0.89
N ALA A 64 -1.99 -13.14 -1.38
CA ALA A 64 -3.09 -13.71 -2.16
C ALA A 64 -2.60 -14.31 -3.49
N LYS A 65 -1.69 -13.61 -4.19
CA LYS A 65 -1.08 -14.10 -5.43
C LYS A 65 -0.27 -15.37 -5.20
N GLU A 66 0.49 -15.42 -4.11
CA GLU A 66 1.28 -16.59 -3.72
C GLU A 66 0.37 -17.79 -3.42
N ARG A 67 -0.70 -17.61 -2.63
CA ARG A 67 -1.69 -18.67 -2.35
C ARG A 67 -2.33 -19.22 -3.63
N ALA A 68 -2.80 -18.35 -4.52
CA ALA A 68 -3.42 -18.76 -5.79
C ALA A 68 -2.44 -19.53 -6.70
N TYR A 69 -1.17 -19.11 -6.72
CA TYR A 69 -0.13 -19.82 -7.45
C TYR A 69 0.08 -21.25 -6.93
N PHE A 70 0.13 -21.43 -5.60
CA PHE A 70 0.29 -22.75 -5.00
C PHE A 70 -0.93 -23.66 -5.23
N GLU A 71 -2.15 -23.15 -5.09
CA GLU A 71 -3.39 -23.90 -5.37
C GLU A 71 -3.44 -24.42 -6.82
N THR A 72 -3.02 -23.59 -7.78
CA THR A 72 -2.97 -23.96 -9.19
C THR A 72 -1.94 -25.08 -9.45
N ARG A 73 -0.83 -25.10 -8.70
CA ARG A 73 0.24 -26.11 -8.83
C ARG A 73 -0.06 -27.41 -8.10
N LEU A 74 -0.87 -27.37 -7.04
CA LEU A 74 -1.28 -28.53 -6.23
C LEU A 74 -2.55 -29.22 -6.76
N SER A 75 -3.23 -28.63 -7.75
CA SER A 75 -4.38 -29.26 -8.40
C SER A 75 -3.97 -30.60 -9.03
N PRO A 76 -4.61 -31.74 -8.67
CA PRO A 76 -4.26 -33.04 -9.21
C PRO A 76 -4.39 -33.03 -10.74
N ARG A 77 -3.34 -33.50 -11.43
CA ARG A 77 -3.43 -33.80 -12.87
C ARG A 77 -4.55 -34.83 -13.01
N PRO A 78 -5.61 -34.60 -13.80
CA PRO A 78 -6.66 -35.61 -13.97
C PRO A 78 -5.97 -36.87 -14.49
N THR A 79 -5.97 -37.92 -13.68
CA THR A 79 -5.51 -39.23 -14.11
C THR A 79 -6.41 -39.61 -15.26
N SER A 80 -5.86 -39.65 -16.48
CA SER A 80 -6.56 -40.23 -17.62
C SER A 80 -6.65 -41.75 -17.40
N SER A 81 -7.51 -42.17 -16.49
CA SER A 81 -7.98 -43.55 -16.40
C SER A 81 -9.12 -43.69 -17.41
N GLY A 82 -8.74 -43.68 -18.68
CA GLY A 82 -9.61 -43.84 -19.82
C GLY A 82 -9.06 -44.94 -20.71
N GLY A 83 -9.41 -46.18 -20.38
CA GLY A 83 -9.49 -47.31 -21.31
C GLY A 83 -8.17 -47.93 -21.77
N MET A 84 -7.96 -49.19 -21.38
CA MET A 84 -7.69 -50.25 -22.36
C MET A 84 -7.90 -51.63 -21.75
N ARG A 85 -8.88 -52.33 -22.34
CA ARG A 85 -9.07 -53.79 -22.42
C ARG A 85 -9.72 -54.51 -21.24
#